data_AF-A0A7J4G752-F1
#
_entry.id   AF-A0A7J4G752-F1
#
_cell.length_a   1.000
_cell.length_b   1.000
_cell.length_c   1.000
_cell.angle_alpha   90.00
_cell.angle_beta   90.00
_cell.angle_gamma   90.00
#
_symmetry.space_group_name_H-M   'P 1'
#
loop_
_entity.id
_entity.type
_entity.pdbx_description
1 polymer ?
#
loop_
_entity_poly.entity_id
_entity_poly.type
_entity_poly.pdbx_seq_one_letter_code
_entity_poly.pdbx_strand_id
1 'polypeptide(L)'
;MGGEWLLIRCKCGHSFGSQNLHSANCYHCHSNQKLSIIAKFETNSDLALAVSAMNLPKGLHKEFSKKMEIERQKNIKSQSNSGGGGEMMLRIIKISLGDNGNLSLESVINTMMKEGFDNTTAEQIIGQAEMQGLLIRVDSDTWNWLG
;
A
#
# COMPACT_ATOMS: atom_id res chain seq x y z
N MET A 1 16.00 -27.75 -3.71
CA MET A 1 15.89 -27.86 -5.18
C MET A 1 15.19 -26.61 -5.69
N GLY A 2 15.95 -25.58 -6.07
CA GLY A 2 15.39 -24.36 -6.65
C GLY A 2 15.29 -24.52 -8.16
N GLY A 3 14.07 -24.58 -8.71
CA GLY A 3 13.86 -24.58 -10.16
C GLY A 3 14.03 -23.16 -10.71
N GLU A 4 14.71 -23.01 -11.84
CA GLU A 4 14.81 -21.74 -12.55
C GLU A 4 13.42 -21.26 -12.99
N TRP A 5 13.10 -19.99 -12.75
CA TRP A 5 11.86 -19.37 -13.20
C TRP A 5 12.05 -18.77 -14.59
N LEU A 6 11.22 -19.17 -15.55
CA LEU A 6 11.32 -18.73 -16.94
C LEU A 6 10.21 -17.73 -17.26
N LEU A 7 10.59 -16.58 -17.83
CA LEU A 7 9.67 -15.66 -18.48
C LEU A 7 9.49 -16.10 -19.93
N ILE A 8 8.26 -16.44 -20.29
CA ILE A 8 7.89 -16.95 -21.60
C ILE A 8 7.00 -15.95 -22.31
N ARG A 9 7.24 -15.72 -23.60
CA ARG A 9 6.37 -14.94 -24.48
C ARG A 9 5.72 -15.83 -25.51
N CYS A 10 4.40 -15.74 -25.60
CA CYS A 10 3.63 -16.43 -26.64
C CYS A 10 3.55 -15.57 -27.91
N LYS A 11 3.38 -16.23 -29.06
CA LYS A 11 3.08 -15.58 -30.35
C LYS A 11 1.87 -14.63 -30.32
N CYS A 12 0.91 -14.85 -29.40
CA CYS A 12 -0.25 -13.97 -29.23
C CYS A 12 0.09 -12.64 -28.52
N GLY A 13 1.34 -12.46 -28.09
CA GLY A 13 1.80 -11.25 -27.41
C GLY A 13 1.75 -11.32 -25.89
N HIS A 14 1.02 -12.29 -25.30
CA HIS A 14 0.94 -12.49 -23.86
C HIS A 14 2.23 -13.09 -23.29
N SER A 15 2.69 -12.55 -22.17
CA SER A 15 3.87 -13.00 -21.44
C SER A 15 3.46 -13.63 -20.11
N PHE A 16 4.10 -14.72 -19.71
CA PHE A 16 3.76 -15.45 -18.48
C PHE A 16 4.97 -16.19 -17.92
N GLY A 17 4.88 -16.61 -16.65
CA GLY A 17 5.94 -17.35 -15.98
C GLY A 17 5.70 -18.86 -15.98
N SER A 18 6.78 -19.65 -16.09
CA SER A 18 6.75 -21.11 -15.89
C SER A 18 8.09 -21.62 -15.38
N GLN A 19 8.09 -22.75 -14.67
CA GLN A 19 9.32 -23.48 -14.31
C GLN A 19 9.75 -24.47 -15.40
N ASN A 20 8.86 -24.77 -16.36
CA ASN A 20 9.13 -25.69 -17.46
C ASN A 20 8.47 -25.20 -18.75
N LEU A 21 9.24 -25.14 -19.83
CA LEU A 21 8.75 -24.72 -21.14
C LEU A 21 7.89 -25.81 -21.82
N HIS A 22 8.19 -27.09 -21.61
CA HIS A 22 7.51 -28.19 -22.31
C HIS A 22 6.06 -28.42 -21.85
N SER A 23 5.75 -28.09 -20.60
CA SER A 23 4.39 -28.15 -20.05
C SER A 23 3.68 -26.79 -20.04
N ALA A 24 4.34 -25.74 -20.56
CA ALA A 24 3.78 -24.40 -20.58
C ALA A 24 2.71 -24.26 -21.67
N ASN A 25 1.52 -23.82 -21.28
CA ASN A 25 0.46 -23.41 -22.19
C ASN A 25 0.14 -21.94 -21.94
N CYS A 26 -0.09 -21.18 -23.01
CA CYS A 26 -0.51 -19.80 -22.85
C CYS A 26 -1.96 -19.73 -22.32
N TYR A 27 -2.17 -19.16 -21.14
CA TYR A 27 -3.52 -18.99 -20.56
C TYR A 27 -4.44 -18.05 -21.36
N HIS A 28 -3.88 -17.24 -22.27
CA HIS A 28 -4.66 -16.31 -23.08
C HIS A 28 -5.19 -16.96 -24.37
N CYS A 29 -4.36 -17.71 -25.10
CA CYS A 29 -4.74 -18.29 -26.40
C CYS A 29 -4.78 -19.83 -26.40
N HIS A 30 -4.50 -20.45 -25.27
CA HIS A 30 -4.45 -21.91 -25.06
C HIS A 30 -3.50 -22.66 -26.02
N SER A 31 -2.59 -21.94 -26.68
CA SER A 31 -1.63 -22.51 -27.60
C SER A 31 -0.31 -22.80 -26.90
N ASN A 32 0.28 -23.95 -27.22
CA ASN A 32 1.66 -24.32 -26.89
C ASN A 32 2.63 -24.04 -28.05
N GLN A 33 2.14 -23.49 -29.16
CA GLN A 33 2.95 -23.29 -30.36
C GLN A 33 3.74 -21.97 -30.28
N LYS A 34 5.04 -22.05 -30.56
CA LYS A 34 5.96 -20.90 -30.64
C LYS A 34 6.02 -20.09 -29.34
N LEU A 35 6.31 -20.77 -28.23
CA LEU A 35 6.69 -20.16 -26.96
C LEU A 35 8.19 -19.84 -26.97
N SER A 36 8.57 -18.61 -26.64
CA SER A 36 9.98 -18.22 -26.52
C SER A 36 10.31 -17.83 -25.09
N ILE A 37 11.47 -18.30 -24.59
CA ILE A 37 12.02 -17.85 -23.31
C ILE A 37 12.66 -16.48 -23.54
N ILE A 38 12.26 -15.49 -22.75
CA ILE A 38 12.75 -14.11 -22.80
C ILE A 38 13.83 -13.88 -21.73
N ALA A 39 13.63 -14.41 -20.52
CA ALA A 39 14.54 -14.25 -19.41
C ALA A 39 14.38 -15.39 -18.40
N LYS A 40 15.39 -15.56 -17.54
CA LYS A 40 15.40 -16.49 -16.41
C LYS A 40 15.58 -15.74 -15.11
N PHE A 41 14.96 -16.22 -14.04
CA PHE A 41 14.99 -15.63 -12.71
C PHE A 41 15.20 -16.71 -11.65
N GLU A 42 15.89 -16.34 -10.58
CA GLU A 42 16.14 -17.23 -9.45
C GLU A 42 14.95 -17.23 -8.47
N THR A 43 14.20 -16.13 -8.41
CA THR A 43 13.06 -15.97 -7.50
C THR A 43 11.74 -15.80 -8.25
N ASN A 44 10.64 -16.20 -7.59
CA ASN A 44 9.29 -16.01 -8.10
C ASN A 44 8.88 -14.52 -8.13
N SER A 45 9.37 -13.73 -7.16
CA SER A 45 9.10 -12.30 -7.05
C SER A 45 9.62 -11.53 -8.26
N ASP A 46 10.86 -11.80 -8.68
CA ASP A 46 11.46 -11.13 -9.84
C ASP A 46 10.76 -11.51 -11.15
N LEU A 47 10.37 -12.78 -11.29
CA LEU A 47 9.56 -13.25 -12.41
C LEU A 47 8.20 -12.52 -12.46
N ALA A 48 7.50 -12.39 -11.33
CA ALA A 48 6.20 -11.73 -11.26
C ALA A 48 6.27 -10.25 -11.67
N LEU A 49 7.31 -9.54 -11.24
CA LEU A 49 7.58 -8.16 -11.67
C LEU A 49 7.82 -8.09 -13.19
N ALA A 50 8.64 -8.98 -13.74
CA ALA A 50 8.96 -9.00 -15.16
C ALA A 50 7.74 -9.35 -16.04
N VAL A 51 6.92 -10.32 -15.63
CA VAL A 51 5.66 -10.67 -16.32
C VAL A 51 4.71 -9.48 -16.33
N SER A 52 4.57 -8.80 -15.19
CA SER A 52 3.69 -7.63 -15.05
C SER A 52 4.15 -6.50 -15.97
N ALA A 53 5.46 -6.22 -16.00
CA ALA A 53 6.04 -5.19 -16.87
C ALA A 53 5.82 -5.48 -18.36
N MET A 54 5.96 -6.73 -18.79
CA MET A 54 5.86 -7.14 -20.19
C MET A 54 4.42 -7.19 -20.73
N ASN A 55 3.43 -7.31 -19.85
CA ASN A 55 2.01 -7.32 -20.20
C ASN A 55 1.37 -5.93 -20.17
N LEU A 56 2.11 -4.87 -19.82
CA LEU A 56 1.60 -3.50 -19.88
C LEU A 56 1.38 -3.05 -21.34
N PRO A 57 0.19 -2.50 -21.69
CA PRO A 57 -0.06 -1.97 -23.02
C PRO A 57 0.86 -0.77 -23.31
N LYS A 58 1.51 -0.76 -24.47
CA LYS A 58 2.44 0.31 -24.90
C LYS A 58 1.82 1.72 -24.91
N GLY A 59 0.49 1.82 -25.04
CA GLY A 59 -0.27 3.08 -24.99
C GLY A 59 -0.48 3.65 -23.58
N LEU A 60 -0.29 2.85 -22.52
CA LEU A 60 -0.49 3.28 -21.13
C LEU A 60 0.82 3.57 -20.39
N HIS A 61 1.99 3.31 -20.98
CA HIS A 61 3.28 3.50 -20.30
C HIS A 61 3.52 4.93 -19.82
N LYS A 62 3.17 5.96 -20.61
CA LYS A 62 3.41 7.37 -20.20
C LYS A 62 2.45 7.83 -19.11
N GLU A 63 1.18 7.43 -19.18
CA GLU A 63 0.16 7.81 -18.20
C GLU A 63 0.32 7.02 -16.89
N PHE A 64 0.71 5.74 -17.01
CA PHE A 64 0.97 4.87 -15.87
C PHE A 64 2.29 5.21 -15.17
N SER A 65 3.37 5.52 -15.88
CA SER A 65 4.61 6.02 -15.23
C SER A 65 4.38 7.35 -14.52
N LYS A 66 3.61 8.27 -15.12
CA LYS A 66 3.27 9.54 -14.47
C LYS A 66 2.35 9.34 -13.26
N LYS A 67 1.33 8.48 -13.36
CA LYS A 67 0.49 8.11 -12.21
C LYS A 67 1.28 7.34 -11.15
N MET A 68 2.18 6.44 -11.52
CA MET A 68 3.04 5.73 -10.57
C MET A 68 4.03 6.67 -9.88
N GLU A 69 4.59 7.66 -10.58
CA GLU A 69 5.45 8.67 -9.96
C GLU A 69 4.65 9.53 -8.97
N ILE A 70 3.44 9.96 -9.37
CA ILE A 70 2.52 10.72 -8.51
C ILE A 70 2.04 9.88 -7.32
N GLU A 71 1.66 8.62 -7.53
CA GLU A 71 1.23 7.70 -6.48
C GLU A 71 2.41 7.29 -5.60
N ARG A 72 3.63 7.15 -6.13
CA ARG A 72 4.85 6.90 -5.36
C ARG A 72 5.27 8.15 -4.58
N GLN A 73 5.04 9.37 -5.07
CA GLN A 73 5.23 10.61 -4.31
C GLN A 73 4.13 10.85 -3.29
N LYS A 74 2.88 10.46 -3.55
CA LYS A 74 1.83 10.41 -2.53
C LYS A 74 2.14 9.34 -1.48
N ASN A 75 2.63 8.18 -1.90
CA ASN A 75 2.97 7.08 -1.01
C ASN A 75 4.25 7.38 -0.21
N ILE A 76 5.22 8.09 -0.78
CA ILE A 76 6.39 8.62 -0.06
C ILE A 76 5.98 9.76 0.89
N LYS A 77 5.04 10.64 0.52
CA LYS A 77 4.48 11.63 1.44
C LYS A 77 3.63 10.99 2.54
N SER A 78 2.91 9.91 2.24
CA SER A 78 2.16 9.16 3.24
C SER A 78 3.06 8.21 4.04
N GLN A 79 4.19 7.74 3.51
CA GLN A 79 5.20 6.93 4.22
C GLN A 79 6.17 7.75 5.05
N SER A 80 6.53 8.96 4.61
CA SER A 80 7.18 9.95 5.47
C SER A 80 6.24 10.39 6.60
N ASN A 81 4.93 10.28 6.41
CA ASN A 81 3.93 10.43 7.48
C ASN A 81 3.52 9.11 8.18
N SER A 82 3.84 7.92 7.68
CA SER A 82 3.39 6.65 8.27
C SER A 82 4.48 5.86 8.97
N GLY A 83 5.74 6.31 8.94
CA GLY A 83 6.78 5.83 9.84
C GLY A 83 6.77 6.53 11.21
N GLY A 84 6.02 7.62 11.35
CA GLY A 84 5.94 8.39 12.60
C GLY A 84 4.56 8.97 12.91
N GLY A 85 3.81 9.46 11.91
CA GLY A 85 2.54 10.16 12.14
C GLY A 85 1.38 9.28 12.61
N GLY A 86 1.25 8.04 12.09
CA GLY A 86 0.22 7.10 12.57
C GLY A 86 0.48 6.60 13.99
N GLU A 87 1.72 6.29 14.32
CA GLU A 87 2.12 5.86 15.67
C GLU A 87 2.07 7.03 16.66
N MET A 88 2.45 8.23 16.23
CA MET A 88 2.31 9.48 16.97
C MET A 88 0.85 9.82 17.24
N MET A 89 -0.03 9.69 16.25
CA MET A 89 -1.46 9.88 16.41
C MET A 89 -2.05 8.92 17.43
N LEU A 90 -1.75 7.61 17.32
CA LEU A 90 -2.17 6.61 18.31
C LEU A 90 -1.61 6.91 19.71
N ARG A 91 -0.37 7.39 19.80
CA ARG A 91 0.24 7.79 21.08
C ARG A 91 -0.50 8.98 21.70
N ILE A 92 -0.76 10.03 20.93
CA ILE A 92 -1.47 11.22 21.42
C ILE A 92 -2.85 10.82 21.93
N ILE A 93 -3.60 10.04 21.15
CA ILE A 93 -4.94 9.60 21.55
C ILE A 93 -4.85 8.79 22.85
N LYS A 94 -3.94 7.80 22.93
CA LYS A 94 -3.79 6.98 24.15
C LYS A 94 -3.43 7.77 25.40
N ILE A 95 -2.60 8.80 25.29
CA ILE A 95 -2.22 9.66 26.43
C ILE A 95 -3.38 10.58 26.81
N SER A 96 -4.20 11.00 25.84
CA SER A 96 -5.35 11.89 26.05
C SER A 96 -6.62 11.18 26.51
N LEU A 97 -6.65 9.84 26.53
CA LEU A 97 -7.79 9.07 27.03
C LEU A 97 -7.93 9.27 28.55
N GLY A 98 -9.14 9.59 28.98
CA GLY A 98 -9.51 9.50 30.38
C GLY A 98 -9.68 8.03 30.81
N ASP A 99 -9.73 7.83 32.13
CA ASP A 99 -9.79 6.49 32.77
C ASP A 99 -10.95 5.61 32.29
N ASN A 100 -11.97 6.22 31.69
CA ASN A 100 -13.19 5.57 31.23
C ASN A 100 -13.18 5.28 29.72
N GLY A 101 -12.06 5.52 29.03
CA GLY A 101 -11.97 5.42 27.56
C GLY A 101 -12.66 6.57 26.82
N ASN A 102 -12.93 7.69 27.51
CA ASN A 102 -13.43 8.91 26.91
C ASN A 102 -12.28 9.81 26.45
N LEU A 103 -12.51 10.53 25.37
CA LEU A 103 -11.57 11.46 24.78
C LEU A 103 -12.30 12.79 24.58
N SER A 104 -11.69 13.91 24.99
CA SER A 104 -12.21 15.25 24.70
C SER A 104 -11.26 16.01 23.79
N LEU A 105 -11.78 16.97 23.03
CA LEU A 105 -10.95 17.82 22.18
C LEU A 105 -9.88 18.55 23.02
N GLU A 106 -10.27 19.03 24.20
CA GLU A 106 -9.38 19.69 25.15
C GLU A 106 -8.26 18.76 25.65
N SER A 107 -8.54 17.49 25.94
CA SER A 107 -7.51 16.54 26.39
C SER A 107 -6.49 16.24 25.29
N VAL A 108 -6.92 16.24 24.02
CA VAL A 108 -6.02 16.11 22.86
C VAL A 108 -5.15 17.34 22.69
N ILE A 109 -5.73 18.55 22.73
CA ILE A 109 -4.99 19.82 22.61
C ILE A 109 -3.94 19.93 23.72
N ASN A 110 -4.31 19.64 24.97
CA ASN A 110 -3.40 19.71 26.12
C ASN A 110 -2.23 18.73 25.98
N THR A 111 -2.47 17.51 25.52
CA THR A 111 -1.40 16.53 25.26
C THR A 111 -0.50 16.97 24.13
N MET A 112 -1.05 17.52 23.04
CA MET A 112 -0.25 18.03 21.93
C MET A 112 0.67 19.18 22.33
N MET A 113 0.17 20.11 23.16
CA MET A 113 0.99 21.20 23.70
C MET A 113 2.08 20.69 24.64
N LYS A 114 1.79 19.68 25.47
CA LYS A 114 2.77 19.10 26.40
C LYS A 114 3.89 18.35 25.69
N GLU A 115 3.56 17.63 24.62
CA GLU A 115 4.50 16.79 23.89
C GLU A 115 5.22 17.53 22.75
N GLY A 116 4.84 18.79 22.46
CA GLY A 116 5.48 19.62 21.43
C GLY A 116 5.14 19.21 20.00
N PHE A 117 3.88 18.83 19.77
CA PHE A 117 3.41 18.35 18.47
C PHE A 117 2.76 19.48 17.64
N ASP A 118 3.56 20.14 16.80
CA ASP A 118 3.12 21.35 16.05
C ASP A 118 2.73 21.07 14.58
N ASN A 119 2.95 19.85 14.09
CA ASN A 119 2.83 19.52 12.67
C ASN A 119 1.40 19.17 12.21
N THR A 120 0.44 19.11 13.12
CA THR A 120 -0.96 18.72 12.87
C THR A 120 -1.87 19.41 13.90
N THR A 121 -3.18 19.48 13.64
CA THR A 121 -4.16 19.95 14.62
C THR A 121 -4.87 18.79 15.33
N ALA A 122 -5.48 19.08 16.49
CA ALA A 122 -6.24 18.09 17.26
C ALA A 122 -7.43 17.54 16.47
N GLU A 123 -8.13 18.39 15.71
CA GLU A 123 -9.25 18.03 14.86
C GLU A 123 -8.83 17.09 13.73
N GLN A 124 -7.62 17.29 13.17
CA GLN A 124 -7.07 16.40 12.14
C GLN A 124 -6.77 15.01 12.70
N ILE A 125 -6.19 14.93 13.91
CA ILE A 125 -5.92 13.66 14.60
C ILE A 125 -7.24 12.93 14.89
N ILE A 126 -8.20 13.63 15.50
CA ILE A 126 -9.50 13.05 15.87
C ILE A 126 -10.26 12.61 14.62
N GLY A 127 -10.34 13.46 13.60
CA GLY A 127 -11.03 13.15 12.34
C GLY A 127 -10.42 11.95 11.62
N GLN A 128 -9.09 11.80 11.66
CA GLN A 128 -8.43 10.64 11.06
C GLN A 128 -8.71 9.35 11.87
N ALA A 129 -8.77 9.43 13.21
CA ALA A 129 -9.09 8.27 14.06
C ALA A 129 -10.58 7.87 13.96
N GLU A 130 -11.48 8.84 13.82
CA GLU A 130 -12.91 8.62 13.54
C GLU A 130 -13.08 7.92 12.16
N MET A 131 -12.37 8.38 11.13
CA MET A 131 -12.38 7.75 9.80
C MET A 131 -11.84 6.30 9.80
N GLN A 132 -10.87 6.00 10.67
CA GLN A 132 -10.30 4.65 10.82
C GLN A 132 -11.16 3.72 11.71
N GLY A 133 -12.26 4.23 12.29
CA GLY A 133 -13.13 3.46 13.18
C GLY A 133 -12.56 3.22 14.57
N LEU A 134 -11.58 4.03 15.00
CA LEU A 134 -10.96 3.94 16.32
C LEU A 134 -11.68 4.79 17.38
N LEU A 135 -12.34 5.86 16.94
CA LEU A 135 -13.14 6.74 17.78
C LEU A 135 -14.58 6.78 17.27
N ILE A 136 -15.52 6.90 18.20
CA ILE A 136 -16.90 7.23 17.90
C ILE A 136 -17.29 8.51 18.65
N ARG A 137 -17.88 9.47 17.93
CA ARG A 137 -18.35 10.71 18.52
C ARG A 137 -19.55 10.46 19.44
N VAL A 138 -19.49 11.00 20.66
CA VAL A 138 -20.58 10.92 21.65
C VAL A 138 -21.29 12.25 21.78
N ASP A 139 -20.55 13.37 21.71
CA ASP A 139 -21.07 14.74 21.77
C ASP A 139 -20.26 15.68 20.84
N SER A 140 -20.48 16.99 20.85
CA SER A 140 -19.80 17.95 19.98
C SER A 140 -18.28 17.84 20.05
N ASP A 141 -17.75 17.68 21.27
CA ASP A 141 -16.32 17.72 21.58
C ASP A 141 -15.85 16.49 22.38
N THR A 142 -16.62 15.40 22.35
CA THR A 142 -16.28 14.16 23.06
C THR A 142 -16.44 12.92 22.19
N TRP A 143 -15.53 11.97 22.38
CA TRP A 143 -15.47 10.70 21.68
C TRP A 143 -15.22 9.55 22.65
N ASN A 144 -15.70 8.36 22.30
CA ASN A 144 -15.33 7.11 22.96
C ASN A 144 -14.34 6.34 22.10
N TRP A 145 -13.39 5.71 22.76
CA TRP A 145 -12.41 4.83 22.14
C TRP A 145 -12.98 3.44 21.85
N LEU A 146 -12.63 2.87 20.70
CA LEU A 146 -13.12 1.58 20.22
C LEU A 146 -12.01 0.50 20.05
N GLY A 147 -10.72 0.83 20.25
CA GLY A 147 -9.58 -0.07 19.94
C GLY A 147 -8.44 -0.10 20.95
#